data_AF-V4RSS7-F1
#
_entry.id   AF-V4RSS7-F1
#
_cell.length_a   1.000
_cell.length_b   1.000
_cell.length_c   1.000
_cell.angle_alpha   90.00
_cell.angle_beta   90.00
_cell.angle_gamma   90.00
#
_symmetry.space_group_name_H-M   'P 1'
#
loop_
_entity.id
_entity.type
_entity.pdbx_description
1 polymer ?
#
loop_
_entity_poly.entity_id
_entity_poly.type
_entity_poly.pdbx_seq_one_letter_code
_entity_poly.pdbx_strand_id
1 'polypeptide(L)'
;MADTQGTAGAPRERVALHRLIGDTMRQSTDLVQLEIALFKEEMTENVTRLFVGLGLLVTGAIFAIVSLLLLVQAFVEWLATVLESESLAALITGGALLLIALALMLGGRSMMSLSKLRPSRTVRSVRRDTHMFTDRMSS
;
A
#
# COMPACT_ATOMS: atom_id res chain seq x y z
N MET A 1 85.00 5.79 5.01
CA MET A 1 84.47 4.52 4.48
C MET A 1 83.14 4.31 5.19
N ALA A 2 82.03 4.78 4.61
CA ALA A 2 80.70 4.68 5.21
C ALA A 2 79.77 4.13 4.12
N ASP A 3 79.33 2.90 4.33
CA ASP A 3 78.54 2.14 3.37
C ASP A 3 77.10 2.61 3.30
N THR A 4 76.64 2.63 2.07
CA THR A 4 75.29 2.87 1.58
C THR A 4 74.31 1.82 2.10
N GLN A 5 73.25 2.23 2.79
CA GLN A 5 72.01 1.45 2.85
C GLN A 5 70.82 2.32 2.45
N GLY A 6 70.52 2.28 1.16
CA GLY A 6 69.28 2.76 0.58
C GLY A 6 68.38 1.59 0.16
N THR A 7 67.12 1.68 0.58
CA THR A 7 65.91 1.31 -0.18
C THR A 7 65.67 -0.16 -0.55
N ALA A 8 64.88 -0.87 0.26
CA ALA A 8 64.08 -2.01 -0.20
C ALA A 8 62.82 -2.24 0.68
N GLY A 9 61.85 -1.31 0.65
CA GLY A 9 60.58 -1.44 1.42
C GLY A 9 59.28 -1.19 0.66
N ALA A 10 59.31 -0.69 -0.58
CA ALA A 10 58.14 -0.09 -1.24
C ALA A 10 57.17 -1.00 -2.08
N PRO A 11 57.43 -2.28 -2.41
CA PRO A 11 56.50 -3.06 -3.24
C PRO A 11 55.35 -3.76 -2.48
N ARG A 12 55.58 -4.22 -1.24
CA ARG A 12 54.64 -5.13 -0.54
C ARG A 12 53.44 -4.40 0.09
N GLU A 13 53.64 -3.17 0.54
CA GLU A 13 52.62 -2.38 1.23
C GLU A 13 51.54 -1.85 0.28
N ARG A 14 51.91 -1.41 -0.93
CA ARG A 14 50.94 -1.03 -1.98
C ARG A 14 50.03 -2.18 -2.38
N VAL A 15 50.60 -3.38 -2.54
CA VAL A 15 49.84 -4.58 -2.92
C VAL A 15 48.87 -4.98 -1.80
N ALA A 16 49.25 -4.82 -0.53
CA ALA A 16 48.37 -5.05 0.60
C ALA A 16 47.22 -4.03 0.66
N LEU A 17 47.51 -2.73 0.52
CA LEU A 17 46.49 -1.67 0.57
C LEU A 17 45.47 -1.79 -0.60
N HIS A 18 45.96 -2.10 -1.80
CA HIS A 18 45.09 -2.35 -2.96
C HIS A 18 44.19 -3.58 -2.75
N ARG A 19 44.68 -4.62 -2.05
CA ARG A 19 43.86 -5.79 -1.69
C ARG A 19 42.77 -5.47 -0.67
N LEU A 20 43.09 -4.75 0.41
CA LEU A 20 42.09 -4.38 1.43
C LEU A 20 40.96 -3.50 0.87
N ILE A 21 41.28 -2.57 -0.03
CA ILE A 21 40.27 -1.73 -0.71
C ILE A 21 39.39 -2.60 -1.64
N GLY A 22 40.00 -3.52 -2.37
CA GLY A 22 39.29 -4.49 -3.21
C GLY A 22 38.34 -5.38 -2.41
N ASP A 23 38.80 -5.90 -1.26
CA ASP A 23 38.01 -6.77 -0.40
C ASP A 23 36.85 -6.02 0.28
N THR A 24 37.07 -4.77 0.72
CA THR A 24 36.02 -3.94 1.33
C THR A 24 34.93 -3.55 0.31
N MET A 25 35.31 -3.21 -0.92
CA MET A 25 34.36 -2.94 -2.01
C MET A 25 33.54 -4.17 -2.36
N ARG A 26 34.16 -5.35 -2.31
CA ARG A 26 33.48 -6.64 -2.55
C ARG A 26 32.48 -6.96 -1.44
N GLN A 27 32.87 -6.80 -0.17
CA GLN A 27 31.97 -6.95 0.98
C GLN A 27 30.79 -5.97 0.94
N SER A 28 31.04 -4.72 0.53
CA SER A 28 29.98 -3.71 0.39
C SER A 28 28.99 -4.10 -0.71
N THR A 29 29.49 -4.68 -1.81
CA THR A 29 28.66 -5.18 -2.92
C THR A 29 27.84 -6.40 -2.50
N ASP A 30 28.41 -7.29 -1.66
CA ASP A 30 27.70 -8.46 -1.13
C ASP A 30 26.60 -8.06 -0.13
N LEU A 31 26.83 -7.05 0.70
CA LEU A 31 25.81 -6.48 1.60
C LEU A 31 24.65 -5.85 0.84
N VAL A 32 24.93 -5.08 -0.21
CA VAL A 32 23.88 -4.48 -1.05
C VAL A 32 23.06 -5.56 -1.75
N GLN A 33 23.70 -6.62 -2.26
CA GLN A 33 22.97 -7.75 -2.84
C GLN A 33 22.08 -8.47 -1.81
N LEU A 34 22.56 -8.62 -0.58
CA LEU A 34 21.79 -9.20 0.51
C LEU A 34 20.58 -8.34 0.89
N GLU A 35 20.75 -7.02 0.98
CA GLU A 35 19.69 -6.08 1.32
C GLU A 35 18.61 -6.04 0.21
N ILE A 36 19.02 -6.12 -1.06
CA ILE A 36 18.09 -6.28 -2.19
C ILE A 36 17.36 -7.63 -2.12
N ALA A 37 18.04 -8.71 -1.76
CA ALA A 37 17.43 -10.04 -1.64
C ALA A 37 16.37 -10.06 -0.51
N LEU A 38 16.71 -9.50 0.66
CA LEU A 38 15.79 -9.32 1.78
C LEU A 38 14.60 -8.44 1.41
N PHE A 39 14.85 -7.29 0.78
CA PHE A 39 13.79 -6.39 0.32
C PHE A 39 12.85 -7.06 -0.66
N LYS A 40 13.39 -7.89 -1.57
CA LYS A 40 12.58 -8.67 -2.52
C LYS A 40 11.71 -9.71 -1.78
N GLU A 41 12.25 -10.36 -0.76
CA GLU A 41 11.53 -11.33 0.05
C GLU A 41 10.39 -10.65 0.83
N GLU A 42 10.68 -9.53 1.50
CA GLU A 42 9.68 -8.73 2.23
C GLU A 42 8.62 -8.16 1.29
N MET A 43 9.00 -7.64 0.11
CA MET A 43 8.03 -7.21 -0.92
C MET A 43 7.13 -8.37 -1.35
N THR A 44 7.70 -9.56 -1.59
CA THR A 44 6.92 -10.73 -2.00
C THR A 44 5.94 -11.12 -0.91
N GLU A 45 6.37 -11.15 0.34
CA GLU A 45 5.50 -11.45 1.47
C GLU A 45 4.38 -10.41 1.64
N ASN A 46 4.71 -9.12 1.57
CA ASN A 46 3.72 -8.04 1.63
C ASN A 46 2.69 -8.13 0.50
N VAL A 47 3.14 -8.41 -0.72
CA VAL A 47 2.27 -8.59 -1.90
C VAL A 47 1.39 -9.83 -1.72
N THR A 48 1.92 -10.96 -1.27
CA THR A 48 1.14 -12.17 -0.99
C THR A 48 0.09 -11.91 0.10
N ARG A 49 0.46 -11.24 1.20
CA ARG A 49 -0.48 -10.86 2.27
C ARG A 49 -1.59 -9.95 1.75
N LEU A 50 -1.27 -8.99 0.88
CA LEU A 50 -2.26 -8.14 0.21
C LEU A 50 -3.20 -8.98 -0.67
N PHE A 51 -2.66 -9.90 -1.48
CA PHE A 51 -3.49 -10.78 -2.32
C PHE A 51 -4.40 -11.68 -1.51
N VAL A 52 -3.90 -12.28 -0.43
CA VAL A 52 -4.71 -13.08 0.49
C VAL A 52 -5.79 -12.20 1.14
N GLY A 53 -5.43 -11.00 1.60
CA GLY A 53 -6.39 -10.05 2.17
C GLY A 53 -7.49 -9.66 1.18
N LEU A 54 -7.14 -9.36 -0.07
CA LEU A 54 -8.10 -9.07 -1.14
C LEU A 54 -8.96 -10.30 -1.47
N GLY A 55 -8.36 -11.49 -1.54
CA GLY A 55 -9.07 -12.75 -1.77
C GLY A 55 -10.10 -13.02 -0.68
N LEU A 56 -9.75 -12.81 0.59
CA LEU A 56 -10.66 -12.92 1.72
C LEU A 56 -11.78 -11.88 1.66
N LEU A 57 -11.49 -10.62 1.32
CA LEU A 57 -12.51 -9.59 1.16
C LEU A 57 -13.50 -9.90 0.04
N VAL A 58 -13.02 -10.34 -1.12
CA VAL A 58 -13.89 -10.71 -2.25
C VAL A 58 -14.74 -11.92 -1.88
N THR A 59 -14.13 -12.96 -1.29
CA THR A 59 -14.85 -14.16 -0.87
C THR A 59 -15.91 -13.81 0.19
N GLY A 60 -15.54 -13.04 1.20
CA GLY A 60 -16.45 -12.57 2.23
C GLY A 60 -17.60 -11.73 1.66
N ALA A 61 -17.33 -10.87 0.68
CA ALA A 61 -18.37 -10.10 -0.01
C ALA A 61 -19.36 -11.01 -0.76
N ILE A 62 -18.88 -12.06 -1.43
CA ILE A 62 -19.74 -13.05 -2.09
C ILE A 62 -20.65 -13.74 -1.05
N PHE A 63 -20.06 -14.23 0.05
CA PHE A 63 -20.84 -14.87 1.12
C PHE A 63 -21.86 -13.91 1.76
N ALA A 64 -21.48 -12.65 1.96
CA ALA A 64 -22.38 -11.63 2.49
C ALA A 64 -23.56 -11.38 1.54
N ILE A 65 -23.31 -11.27 0.23
CA ILE A 65 -24.37 -11.11 -0.77
C ILE A 65 -25.30 -12.33 -0.77
N VAL A 66 -24.77 -13.55 -0.84
CA VAL A 66 -25.58 -14.78 -0.83
C VAL A 66 -26.41 -14.88 0.44
N SER A 67 -25.81 -14.64 1.60
CA SER A 67 -26.50 -14.71 2.89
C SER A 67 -27.58 -13.63 3.00
N LEU A 68 -27.32 -12.42 2.52
CA LEU A 68 -28.30 -11.35 2.51
C LEU A 68 -29.51 -11.69 1.62
N LEU A 69 -29.27 -12.26 0.43
CA LEU A 69 -30.36 -12.69 -0.46
C LEU A 69 -31.23 -13.77 0.21
N LEU A 70 -30.62 -14.76 0.86
CA LEU A 70 -31.34 -15.79 1.61
C LEU A 70 -32.13 -15.21 2.79
N LEU A 71 -31.55 -14.26 3.53
CA LEU A 71 -32.23 -13.58 4.63
C LEU A 71 -33.42 -12.74 4.14
N VAL A 72 -33.28 -12.04 3.01
CA VAL A 72 -34.39 -11.29 2.40
C VAL A 72 -35.51 -12.23 1.98
N GLN A 73 -35.21 -13.36 1.35
CA GLN A 73 -36.21 -14.36 0.98
C GLN A 73 -36.92 -14.93 2.22
N ALA A 74 -36.16 -15.35 3.24
CA ALA A 74 -36.73 -15.84 4.49
C ALA A 74 -37.60 -14.79 5.19
N PHE A 75 -37.22 -13.51 5.12
CA PHE A 75 -38.00 -12.42 5.67
C PHE A 75 -39.30 -12.17 4.89
N VAL A 76 -39.26 -12.24 3.55
CA VAL A 76 -40.46 -12.14 2.71
C VAL A 76 -41.41 -13.30 3.01
N GLU A 77 -40.93 -14.53 3.09
CA GLU A 77 -41.73 -15.70 3.45
C GLU A 77 -42.35 -15.56 4.84
N TRP A 78 -41.56 -15.16 5.84
CA TRP A 78 -42.06 -14.88 7.18
C TRP A 78 -43.14 -13.81 7.17
N LEU A 79 -42.92 -12.69 6.48
CA LEU A 79 -43.88 -11.59 6.40
C LEU A 79 -45.15 -12.00 5.63
N ALA A 80 -45.03 -12.87 4.63
CA ALA A 80 -46.17 -13.42 3.90
C ALA A 80 -47.09 -14.24 4.80
N THR A 81 -46.57 -14.91 5.84
CA THR A 81 -47.41 -15.60 6.85
C THR A 81 -48.24 -14.64 7.69
N VAL A 82 -47.73 -13.42 7.94
CA VAL A 82 -48.41 -12.40 8.74
C VAL A 82 -49.43 -11.63 7.90
N LEU A 83 -49.10 -11.37 6.63
CA LEU A 83 -49.94 -10.60 5.70
C LEU A 83 -50.92 -11.47 4.91
N GLU A 84 -50.83 -12.79 5.02
CA GLU A 84 -51.59 -13.76 4.20
C GLU A 84 -51.45 -13.52 2.68
N SER A 85 -50.36 -12.87 2.27
CA SER A 85 -50.13 -12.45 0.89
C SER A 85 -48.64 -12.32 0.60
N GLU A 86 -48.15 -13.20 -0.28
CA GLU A 86 -46.75 -13.20 -0.73
C GLU A 86 -46.40 -11.94 -1.54
N SER A 87 -47.31 -11.47 -2.38
CA SER A 87 -47.09 -10.29 -3.23
C SER A 87 -46.97 -9.00 -2.42
N LEU A 88 -47.81 -8.81 -1.39
CA LEU A 88 -47.71 -7.65 -0.51
C LEU A 88 -46.44 -7.69 0.35
N ALA A 89 -46.07 -8.87 0.88
CA ALA A 89 -44.85 -9.04 1.65
C ALA A 89 -43.59 -8.71 0.82
N ALA A 90 -43.53 -9.20 -0.42
CA ALA A 90 -42.43 -8.90 -1.35
C ALA A 90 -42.38 -7.41 -1.70
N LEU A 91 -43.54 -6.77 -1.96
CA LEU A 91 -43.61 -5.35 -2.30
C LEU A 91 -43.15 -4.45 -1.16
N ILE A 92 -43.56 -4.76 0.08
CA ILE A 92 -43.16 -3.99 1.27
C ILE A 92 -41.66 -4.15 1.53
N THR A 93 -41.17 -5.39 1.50
CA THR A 93 -39.74 -5.67 1.76
C THR A 93 -38.86 -5.03 0.70
N GLY A 94 -39.20 -5.19 -0.58
CA GLY A 94 -38.48 -4.58 -1.70
C GLY A 94 -38.53 -3.05 -1.64
N GLY A 95 -39.71 -2.48 -1.33
CA GLY A 95 -39.87 -1.04 -1.14
C GLY A 95 -39.01 -0.48 0.00
N ALA A 96 -38.96 -1.17 1.14
CA ALA A 96 -38.12 -0.77 2.28
C ALA A 96 -36.63 -0.82 1.92
N LEU A 97 -36.17 -1.90 1.28
CA LEU A 97 -34.78 -2.02 0.83
C LEU A 97 -34.42 -0.95 -0.21
N LEU A 98 -35.34 -0.60 -1.12
CA LEU A 98 -35.14 0.47 -2.09
C LEU A 98 -34.95 1.83 -1.40
N LEU A 99 -35.76 2.15 -0.39
CA LEU A 99 -35.60 3.39 0.39
C LEU A 99 -34.24 3.45 1.11
N ILE A 100 -33.82 2.34 1.72
CA ILE A 100 -32.50 2.24 2.35
C ILE A 100 -31.39 2.44 1.32
N ALA A 101 -31.48 1.79 0.16
CA ALA A 101 -30.50 1.92 -0.92
C ALA A 101 -30.38 3.37 -1.42
N LEU A 102 -31.50 4.07 -1.61
CA LEU A 102 -31.51 5.48 -1.99
C LEU A 102 -30.86 6.36 -0.92
N ALA A 103 -31.18 6.15 0.36
CA ALA A 103 -30.57 6.91 1.46
C ALA A 103 -29.04 6.71 1.52
N LEU A 104 -28.58 5.47 1.38
CA LEU A 104 -27.15 5.14 1.33
C LEU A 104 -26.47 5.76 0.10
N MET A 105 -27.10 5.72 -1.07
CA MET A 105 -26.55 6.31 -2.29
C MET A 105 -26.39 7.83 -2.16
N LEU A 106 -27.41 8.52 -1.62
CA LEU A 106 -27.37 9.96 -1.38
C LEU A 106 -26.31 10.33 -0.32
N GLY A 107 -26.24 9.58 0.78
CA GLY A 107 -25.22 9.77 1.82
C GLY A 107 -23.79 9.50 1.33
N GLY A 108 -23.60 8.40 0.60
CA GLY A 108 -22.32 8.02 -0.01
C GLY A 108 -21.83 9.06 -1.01
N ARG A 109 -22.71 9.58 -1.87
CA ARG A 109 -22.38 10.66 -2.81
C ARG A 109 -21.91 11.92 -2.10
N SER A 110 -22.51 12.27 -0.96
CA SER A 110 -22.08 13.41 -0.13
C SER A 110 -20.68 13.21 0.44
N MET A 111 -20.33 11.97 0.81
CA MET A 111 -19.00 11.62 1.32
C MET A 111 -17.92 11.57 0.23
N MET A 112 -18.29 11.17 -0.99
CA MET A 112 -17.40 11.10 -2.16
C MET A 112 -17.20 12.45 -2.88
N SER A 113 -17.82 13.54 -2.42
CA SER A 113 -17.53 14.88 -2.93
C SER A 113 -16.03 15.19 -2.76
N LEU A 114 -15.30 15.14 -3.88
CA LEU A 114 -13.86 15.38 -4.02
C LEU A 114 -13.39 16.71 -3.39
N SER A 115 -14.32 17.61 -3.06
CA SER A 115 -14.04 18.83 -2.29
C SER A 115 -13.42 18.55 -0.91
N LYS A 116 -13.64 17.37 -0.31
CA LYS A 116 -13.02 16.97 0.97
C LYS A 116 -11.72 16.15 0.82
N LEU A 117 -11.41 15.67 -0.40
CA LEU A 117 -10.20 14.89 -0.71
C LEU A 117 -9.05 15.76 -1.23
N ARG A 118 -9.25 17.07 -1.42
CA ARG A 118 -8.13 17.99 -1.69
C ARG A 118 -7.27 18.07 -0.42
N PRO A 119 -5.99 17.65 -0.43
CA PRO A 119 -5.10 17.85 0.70
C PRO A 119 -4.85 19.36 0.83
N SER A 120 -5.68 20.05 1.60
CA SER A 120 -5.60 21.52 1.80
C SER A 120 -4.33 21.94 2.56
N ARG A 121 -3.56 20.96 3.04
CA ARG A 121 -2.28 21.15 3.75
C ARG A 121 -1.03 20.80 2.92
N THR A 122 -1.09 19.88 1.95
CA THR A 122 0.12 19.43 1.22
C THR A 122 0.49 20.32 0.02
N VAL A 123 -0.47 21.03 -0.59
CA VAL A 123 -0.17 21.90 -1.74
C VAL A 123 0.60 23.17 -1.33
N ARG A 124 0.56 23.56 -0.05
CA ARG A 124 1.25 24.76 0.45
C ARG A 124 2.74 24.56 0.73
N SER A 125 3.20 23.34 1.00
CA SER A 125 4.63 23.04 1.21
C SER A 125 5.37 22.93 -0.12
N VAL A 126 4.77 22.30 -1.15
CA VAL A 126 5.42 22.13 -2.46
C VAL A 126 5.70 23.46 -3.18
N ARG A 127 4.89 24.50 -2.97
CA ARG A 127 5.15 25.85 -3.52
C ARG A 127 6.19 26.65 -2.73
N ARG A 128 6.50 26.28 -1.48
CA ARG A 128 7.46 27.03 -0.65
C ARG A 128 8.90 26.66 -1.00
N ASP A 129 9.12 25.40 -1.37
CA ASP A 129 10.47 24.90 -1.66
C ASP A 129 11.02 25.41 -3.00
N THR A 130 10.17 25.77 -3.96
CA THR A 130 10.64 26.33 -5.24
C THR A 130 11.23 27.74 -5.13
N HIS A 131 10.95 28.47 -4.05
CA HIS A 131 11.55 29.80 -3.81
C HIS A 131 12.87 29.76 -3.05
N MET A 132 13.19 28.67 -2.35
CA MET A 132 14.42 28.53 -1.58
C MET A 132 15.63 28.13 -2.43
N PHE A 133 15.41 27.50 -3.60
CA PHE A 133 16.50 27.08 -4.49
C PHE A 133 16.95 28.16 -5.47
N THR A 134 16.10 29.14 -5.78
CA THR A 134 16.45 30.23 -6.71
C THR A 134 17.32 31.31 -6.07
N ASP A 135 17.27 31.47 -4.75
CA ASP A 135 17.99 32.53 -4.02
C ASP A 135 19.49 32.21 -3.82
N ARG A 136 19.87 30.93 -3.87
CA ARG A 136 21.28 30.50 -3.73
C ARG A 136 22.06 30.43 -5.03
N MET A 137 21.41 30.64 -6.17
CA MET A 137 22.05 30.67 -7.49
C MET A 137 22.26 32.10 -8.01
N SER A 138 21.74 33.11 -7.30
CA SER A 138 21.91 34.54 -7.64
C SER A 138 22.86 35.30 -6.69
N SER A 139 23.65 34.61 -5.85
CA SER A 139 24.70 35.20 -5.01
C SER A 139 26.08 34.70 -5.39
#